data_AF-A0A9D7FEV5-F1
#
_entry.id   AF-A0A9D7FEV5-F1
#
_cell.length_a   1.000
_cell.length_b   1.000
_cell.length_c   1.000
_cell.angle_alpha   90.00
_cell.angle_beta   90.00
_cell.angle_gamma   90.00
#
_symmetry.space_group_name_H-M   'P 1'
#
loop_
_entity.id
_entity.type
_entity.pdbx_description
1 polymer ?
#
loop_
_entity_poly.entity_id
_entity_poly.type
_entity_poly.pdbx_seq_one_letter_code
_entity_poly.pdbx_strand_id
1 'polypeptide(L)'
;MLAANWPEHRGRSWQGELAQWFESSGCDVWVLASDHLLPDDYARVWLAQEYGDIVPTEAINSWLAAYIAADITMLHCGFVLLSHAPGREPWIEIRELPPGGGRRGESLDRILAARDLAARSDDAALIDLRLVPLARLEAIEHRRPGANGWCVERVDLRAADGLRIAMRVDPLAADLLGWMDGSRSAGEAATAFAQARGLAPETIIGALPALLRKLLEAGLIVPDTES
;
A
#
# COMPACT_ATOMS: atom_id res chain seq x y z
N MET A 1 -0.46 8.83 13.78
CA MET A 1 -0.49 9.31 12.38
C MET A 1 -0.48 10.84 12.41
N LEU A 2 0.38 11.47 11.60
CA LEU A 2 0.53 12.91 11.53
C LEU A 2 0.25 13.37 10.09
N ALA A 3 -0.40 14.52 9.92
CA ALA A 3 -0.46 15.20 8.64
C ALA A 3 0.90 15.88 8.38
N ALA A 4 1.42 15.75 7.17
CA ALA A 4 2.70 16.34 6.79
C ALA A 4 2.65 16.81 5.34
N ASN A 5 3.43 17.85 5.07
CA ASN A 5 3.67 18.35 3.72
C ASN A 5 5.17 18.28 3.45
N TRP A 6 5.55 17.96 2.22
CA TRP A 6 6.96 17.88 1.83
C TRP A 6 7.17 18.42 0.40
N PRO A 7 8.31 19.06 0.15
CA PRO A 7 8.62 19.58 -1.18
C PRO A 7 9.06 18.48 -2.13
N GLU A 8 8.76 18.67 -3.40
CA GLU A 8 9.44 18.02 -4.51
C GLU A 8 10.39 19.03 -5.16
N HIS A 9 11.64 18.62 -5.36
CA HIS A 9 12.64 19.44 -6.01
C HIS A 9 12.84 19.06 -7.47
N ARG A 10 13.18 20.05 -8.29
CA ARG A 10 13.41 19.87 -9.72
C ARG A 10 14.41 18.75 -10.01
N GLY A 11 13.98 17.74 -10.78
CA GLY A 11 14.82 16.65 -11.24
C GLY A 11 15.20 15.63 -10.16
N ARG A 12 14.54 15.67 -8.99
CA ARG A 12 14.75 14.71 -7.90
C ARG A 12 13.49 13.88 -7.66
N SER A 13 13.67 12.64 -7.20
CA SER A 13 12.54 11.83 -6.74
C SER A 13 12.15 12.31 -5.34
N TRP A 14 10.95 12.87 -5.22
CA TRP A 14 10.41 13.26 -3.92
C TRP A 14 10.29 12.04 -2.98
N GLN A 15 9.99 10.85 -3.52
CA GLN A 15 9.94 9.62 -2.72
C GLN A 15 11.32 9.30 -2.13
N GLY A 16 12.37 9.40 -2.95
CA GLY A 16 13.74 9.15 -2.51
C GLY A 16 14.22 10.14 -1.46
N GLU A 17 13.96 11.44 -1.65
CA GLU A 17 14.31 12.47 -0.66
C GLU A 17 13.53 12.32 0.64
N LEU A 18 12.24 12.00 0.55
CA LEU A 18 11.40 11.78 1.72
C LEU A 18 11.82 10.53 2.50
N ALA A 19 12.20 9.45 1.81
CA ALA A 19 12.69 8.24 2.47
C ALA A 19 13.94 8.52 3.33
N GLN A 20 14.84 9.38 2.85
CA GLN A 20 16.06 9.77 3.57
C GLN A 20 15.77 10.46 4.92
N TRP A 21 14.62 11.13 5.06
CA TRP A 21 14.23 11.76 6.33
C TRP A 21 14.06 10.74 7.46
N PHE A 22 13.82 9.48 7.10
CA PHE A 22 13.48 8.42 8.03
C PHE A 22 14.54 7.32 8.17
N GLU A 23 15.60 7.34 7.36
CA GLU A 23 16.66 6.31 7.39
C GLU A 23 17.27 6.11 8.79
N SER A 24 17.39 7.17 9.58
CA SER A 24 17.93 7.12 10.95
C SER A 24 16.87 7.04 12.05
N SER A 25 15.59 6.85 11.69
CA SER A 25 14.49 6.88 12.66
C SER A 25 14.41 5.62 13.53
N GLY A 26 14.92 4.48 13.05
CA GLY A 26 14.73 3.17 13.69
C GLY A 26 13.25 2.74 13.78
N CYS A 27 12.37 3.38 13.03
CA CYS A 27 10.93 3.14 13.05
C CYS A 27 10.47 2.56 11.72
N ASP A 28 9.41 1.76 11.77
CA ASP A 28 8.61 1.52 10.57
C ASP A 28 7.93 2.82 10.16
N VAL A 29 8.02 3.14 8.88
CA VAL A 29 7.50 4.38 8.31
C VAL A 29 6.55 4.08 7.19
N TRP A 30 5.33 4.60 7.31
CA TRP A 30 4.36 4.57 6.23
C TRP A 30 3.95 5.97 5.84
N VAL A 31 4.32 6.38 4.63
CA VAL A 31 3.87 7.63 4.03
C VAL A 31 2.70 7.34 3.10
N LEU A 32 1.60 8.05 3.33
CA LEU A 32 0.39 8.03 2.52
C LEU A 32 0.23 9.39 1.85
N ALA A 33 0.84 9.57 0.68
CA ALA A 33 0.72 10.77 -0.14
C ALA A 33 -0.70 10.85 -0.71
N SER A 34 -1.41 11.96 -0.49
CA SER A 34 -2.83 12.06 -0.86
C SER A 34 -3.15 13.17 -1.83
N ASP A 35 -2.36 14.25 -1.84
CA ASP A 35 -2.58 15.38 -2.72
C ASP A 35 -1.25 16.07 -3.02
N HIS A 36 -1.24 16.92 -4.04
CA HIS A 36 -0.11 17.79 -4.34
C HIS A 36 -0.58 19.11 -4.95
N LEU A 37 0.13 20.18 -4.64
CA LEU A 37 -0.20 21.52 -5.09
C LEU A 37 1.01 22.18 -5.73
N LEU A 38 0.75 22.98 -6.76
CA LEU A 38 1.75 23.88 -7.30
C LEU A 38 2.13 24.91 -6.22
N PRO A 39 3.37 25.46 -6.27
CA PRO A 39 3.84 26.41 -5.27
C PRO A 39 2.92 27.63 -5.07
N ASP A 40 2.30 28.16 -6.13
CA ASP A 40 1.36 29.29 -6.05
C ASP A 40 0.06 28.90 -5.32
N ASP A 41 -0.55 27.77 -5.69
CA ASP A 41 -1.77 27.27 -5.07
C ASP A 41 -1.53 26.96 -3.59
N TYR A 42 -0.41 26.31 -3.26
CA TYR A 42 -0.05 26.01 -1.88
C TYR A 42 0.15 27.30 -1.07
N ALA A 43 0.87 28.30 -1.61
CA ALA A 43 1.07 29.58 -0.93
C ALA A 43 -0.28 30.27 -0.65
N ARG A 44 -1.20 30.30 -1.63
CA ARG A 44 -2.54 30.89 -1.46
C ARG A 44 -3.34 30.20 -0.35
N VAL A 45 -3.34 28.87 -0.30
CA VAL A 45 -4.06 28.10 0.73
C VAL A 45 -3.60 28.49 2.13
N TRP A 46 -2.28 28.60 2.35
CA TRP A 46 -1.74 28.94 3.66
C TRP A 46 -1.89 30.42 4.00
N LEU A 47 -1.60 31.32 3.06
CA LEU A 47 -1.74 32.75 3.26
C LEU A 47 -3.19 33.17 3.50
N ALA A 48 -4.16 32.46 2.93
CA ALA A 48 -5.57 32.70 3.20
C ALA A 48 -5.95 32.46 4.67
N GLN A 49 -5.20 31.64 5.42
CA GLN A 49 -5.43 31.47 6.86
C GLN A 49 -5.06 32.73 7.66
N GLU A 50 -4.14 33.54 7.16
CA GLU A 50 -3.72 34.79 7.78
C GLU A 50 -4.51 36.00 7.25
N TYR A 51 -4.69 36.08 5.93
CA TYR A 51 -5.26 37.25 5.25
C TYR A 51 -6.74 37.10 4.85
N GLY A 52 -7.32 35.90 4.94
CA GLY A 52 -8.64 35.59 4.40
C GLY A 52 -8.63 35.45 2.87
N ASP A 53 -9.79 35.68 2.24
CA ASP A 53 -9.99 35.42 0.79
C ASP A 53 -9.16 36.33 -0.14
N ILE A 54 -8.74 37.50 0.35
CA ILE A 54 -7.99 38.49 -0.43
C ILE A 54 -6.54 38.51 0.07
N VAL A 55 -5.72 37.64 -0.52
CA VAL A 55 -4.30 37.56 -0.20
C VAL A 55 -3.50 38.63 -0.97
N PRO A 56 -2.67 39.45 -0.31
CA PRO A 56 -1.81 40.43 -0.98
C PRO A 56 -0.84 39.77 -1.97
N THR A 57 -0.69 40.35 -3.16
CA THR A 57 0.20 39.82 -4.20
C THR A 57 1.65 39.78 -3.76
N GLU A 58 2.10 40.76 -2.96
CA GLU A 58 3.46 40.82 -2.43
C GLU A 58 3.78 39.64 -1.50
N ALA A 59 2.81 39.22 -0.68
CA ALA A 59 2.97 38.08 0.22
C ALA A 59 3.15 36.77 -0.57
N ILE A 60 2.33 36.57 -1.60
CA ILE A 60 2.43 35.42 -2.52
C ILE A 60 3.79 35.43 -3.23
N ASN A 61 4.18 36.57 -3.80
CA ASN A 61 5.45 36.70 -4.52
C ASN A 61 6.66 36.40 -3.62
N SER A 62 6.61 36.80 -2.34
CA SER A 62 7.68 36.49 -1.37
C SER A 62 7.81 34.98 -1.14
N TRP A 63 6.70 34.26 -1.01
CA TRP A 63 6.71 32.80 -0.86
C TRP A 63 7.21 32.11 -2.13
N LEU A 64 6.71 32.53 -3.30
CA LEU A 64 7.14 31.99 -4.58
C LEU A 64 8.64 32.20 -4.82
N ALA A 65 9.18 33.36 -4.47
CA ALA A 65 10.61 33.62 -4.56
C ALA A 65 11.43 32.65 -3.70
N ALA A 66 10.97 32.33 -2.48
CA ALA A 66 11.61 31.35 -1.61
C ALA A 66 11.55 29.92 -2.20
N TYR A 67 10.41 29.53 -2.76
CA TYR A 67 10.25 28.22 -3.41
C TYR A 67 11.13 28.06 -4.65
N ILE A 68 11.21 29.11 -5.48
CA ILE A 68 12.10 29.13 -6.64
C ILE A 68 13.57 29.03 -6.20
N ALA A 69 13.98 29.80 -5.18
CA ALA A 69 15.33 29.76 -4.66
C ALA A 69 15.72 28.38 -4.08
N ALA A 70 14.73 27.62 -3.61
CA ALA A 70 14.90 26.27 -3.10
C ALA A 70 14.71 25.17 -4.18
N ASP A 71 14.52 25.52 -5.46
CA ASP A 71 14.23 24.59 -6.56
C ASP A 71 12.95 23.72 -6.36
N ILE A 72 11.98 24.20 -5.57
CA ILE A 72 10.72 23.49 -5.30
C ILE A 72 9.79 23.61 -6.50
N THR A 73 9.34 22.46 -7.03
CA THR A 73 8.44 22.37 -8.18
C THR A 73 7.03 21.93 -7.83
N MET A 74 6.87 21.23 -6.71
CA MET A 74 5.57 20.76 -6.21
C MET A 74 5.62 20.65 -4.68
N LEU A 75 4.48 20.80 -4.02
CA LEU A 75 4.33 20.45 -2.60
C LEU A 75 3.33 19.32 -2.44
N HIS A 76 3.79 18.20 -1.90
CA HIS A 76 2.97 17.05 -1.60
C HIS A 76 2.37 17.17 -0.20
N CYS A 77 1.17 16.64 -0.04
CA CYS A 77 0.44 16.60 1.22
C CYS A 77 -0.01 15.16 1.50
N GLY A 78 0.09 14.74 2.75
CA GLY A 78 -0.34 13.41 3.13
C GLY A 78 -0.23 13.12 4.61
N PHE A 79 -0.14 11.82 4.91
CA PHE A 79 -0.03 11.33 6.27
C PHE A 79 1.25 10.52 6.44
N VAL A 80 1.91 10.69 7.59
CA VAL A 80 3.03 9.87 8.00
C VAL A 80 2.64 9.11 9.25
N LEU A 81 2.84 7.79 9.21
CA LEU A 81 2.78 6.94 10.38
C LEU A 81 4.18 6.44 10.71
N LEU A 82 4.55 6.58 11.97
CA LEU A 82 5.76 6.04 12.55
C LEU A 82 5.36 5.03 13.62
N SER A 83 5.91 3.83 13.57
CA SER A 83 5.74 2.81 14.60
C SER A 83 7.09 2.24 15.00
N HIS A 84 7.34 2.18 16.29
CA HIS A 84 8.55 1.55 16.81
C HIS A 84 8.31 0.03 16.92
N ALA A 85 9.03 -0.75 16.12
CA ALA A 85 8.91 -2.21 16.06
C ALA A 85 10.25 -2.86 16.46
N PRO A 86 10.52 -3.02 17.78
CA PRO A 86 11.80 -3.56 18.24
C PRO A 86 11.96 -5.04 17.85
N GLY A 87 13.20 -5.42 17.52
CA GLY A 87 13.55 -6.82 17.24
C GLY A 87 13.46 -7.24 15.76
N ARG A 88 13.26 -6.30 14.84
CA ARG A 88 13.38 -6.51 13.38
C ARG A 88 13.92 -5.28 12.67
N GLU A 89 14.33 -5.45 11.42
CA GLU A 89 14.68 -4.33 10.53
C GLU A 89 13.44 -3.47 10.27
N PRO A 90 13.54 -2.13 10.39
CA PRO A 90 12.44 -1.22 10.07
C PRO A 90 12.20 -1.19 8.56
N TRP A 91 10.94 -0.98 8.16
CA TRP A 91 10.59 -0.76 6.75
C TRP A 91 10.13 0.68 6.51
N ILE A 92 10.38 1.17 5.30
CA ILE A 92 9.85 2.45 4.81
C ILE A 92 9.00 2.15 3.58
N GLU A 93 7.73 2.51 3.63
CA GLU A 93 6.85 2.44 2.47
C GLU A 93 6.26 3.82 2.19
N ILE A 94 6.39 4.24 0.94
CA ILE A 94 5.77 5.46 0.42
C ILE A 94 4.71 5.05 -0.60
N ARG A 95 3.47 5.46 -0.35
CA ARG A 95 2.31 5.09 -1.15
C ARG A 95 1.51 6.32 -1.52
N GLU A 96 1.25 6.46 -2.81
CA GLU A 96 0.29 7.41 -3.33
C GLU A 96 -1.12 6.84 -3.22
N LEU A 97 -2.03 7.62 -2.64
CA LEU A 97 -3.42 7.28 -2.51
C LEU A 97 -4.22 7.85 -3.69
N PRO A 98 -5.21 7.10 -4.20
CA PRO A 98 -6.10 7.66 -5.21
C PRO A 98 -6.90 8.83 -4.63
N PRO A 99 -7.28 9.81 -5.48
CA PRO A 99 -8.11 10.91 -5.06
C PRO A 99 -9.49 10.43 -4.55
N GLY A 100 -10.07 11.17 -3.62
CA GLY A 100 -11.35 10.85 -2.97
C GLY A 100 -11.18 10.04 -1.69
N GLY A 101 -11.37 10.70 -0.55
CA GLY A 101 -11.20 10.12 0.79
C GLY A 101 -12.31 9.13 1.16
N GLY A 102 -11.97 7.84 1.25
CA GLY A 102 -12.74 6.86 2.00
C GLY A 102 -12.39 6.87 3.49
N ARG A 103 -13.07 6.05 4.31
CA ARG A 103 -12.71 5.80 5.71
C ARG A 103 -11.35 5.09 5.77
N ARG A 104 -10.27 5.82 6.05
CA ARG A 104 -8.88 5.30 6.03
C ARG A 104 -8.47 4.54 7.29
N GLY A 105 -9.07 4.86 8.44
CA GLY A 105 -8.65 4.36 9.76
C GLY A 105 -8.69 2.84 9.90
N GLU A 106 -9.83 2.20 9.62
CA GLU A 106 -9.97 0.74 9.75
C GLU A 106 -9.00 -0.03 8.83
N SER A 107 -8.72 0.50 7.64
CA SER A 107 -7.73 -0.09 6.74
C SER A 107 -6.30 0.05 7.27
N LEU A 108 -5.99 1.16 7.94
CA LEU A 108 -4.68 1.40 8.52
C LEU A 108 -4.39 0.37 9.61
N ASP A 109 -5.28 0.26 10.60
CA ASP A 109 -5.12 -0.66 11.73
C ASP A 109 -4.99 -2.11 11.27
N ARG A 110 -5.85 -2.50 10.32
CA ARG A 110 -5.83 -3.84 9.73
C ARG A 110 -4.52 -4.14 8.99
N ILE A 111 -4.01 -3.22 8.18
CA ILE A 111 -2.77 -3.43 7.43
C ILE A 111 -1.57 -3.48 8.39
N LEU A 112 -1.55 -2.64 9.42
CA LEU A 112 -0.49 -2.69 10.44
C LEU A 112 -0.50 -4.02 11.18
N ALA A 113 -1.67 -4.48 11.64
CA ALA A 113 -1.80 -5.78 12.30
C ALA A 113 -1.35 -6.94 11.38
N ALA A 114 -1.71 -6.89 10.09
CA ALA A 114 -1.31 -7.90 9.12
C ALA A 114 0.20 -7.89 8.83
N ARG A 115 0.83 -6.72 8.75
CA ARG A 115 2.30 -6.58 8.64
C ARG A 115 3.01 -7.12 9.87
N ASP A 116 2.51 -6.79 11.05
CA ASP A 116 3.05 -7.27 12.31
C ASP A 116 2.95 -8.79 12.45
N LEU A 117 1.83 -9.38 12.01
CA LEU A 117 1.68 -10.82 11.93
C LEU A 117 2.68 -11.43 10.95
N ALA A 118 2.78 -10.89 9.73
CA ALA A 118 3.72 -11.36 8.73
C ALA A 118 5.16 -11.33 9.27
N ALA A 119 5.56 -10.21 9.88
CA ALA A 119 6.92 -10.02 10.39
C ALA A 119 7.31 -10.97 11.53
N ARG A 120 6.33 -11.43 12.33
CA ARG A 120 6.57 -12.39 13.45
C ARG A 120 6.45 -13.85 13.04
N SER A 121 5.91 -14.14 11.86
CA SER A 121 5.68 -15.50 11.37
C SER A 121 6.78 -15.95 10.42
N ASP A 122 7.42 -17.08 10.75
CA ASP A 122 8.24 -17.81 9.79
C ASP A 122 7.35 -18.47 8.70
N ASP A 123 8.00 -19.09 7.72
CA ASP A 123 7.31 -19.66 6.57
C ASP A 123 6.37 -20.80 6.93
N ALA A 124 6.73 -21.63 7.92
CA ALA A 124 5.86 -22.71 8.39
C ALA A 124 4.64 -22.15 9.12
N ALA A 125 4.85 -21.19 10.02
CA ALA A 125 3.79 -20.51 10.74
C ALA A 125 2.81 -19.83 9.78
N LEU A 126 3.29 -19.18 8.70
CA LEU A 126 2.42 -18.56 7.70
C LEU A 126 1.52 -19.57 6.99
N ILE A 127 2.06 -20.73 6.63
CA ILE A 127 1.33 -21.79 5.93
C ILE A 127 0.22 -22.38 6.84
N ASP A 128 0.46 -22.43 8.14
CA ASP A 128 -0.49 -22.94 9.14
C ASP A 128 -1.61 -21.95 9.48
N LEU A 129 -1.51 -20.67 9.09
CA LEU A 129 -2.55 -19.69 9.34
C LEU A 129 -3.83 -19.99 8.57
N ARG A 130 -4.97 -19.76 9.22
CA ARG A 130 -6.28 -19.63 8.58
C ARG A 130 -6.42 -18.20 8.10
N LEU A 131 -6.39 -18.03 6.78
CA LEU A 131 -6.41 -16.72 6.13
C LEU A 131 -7.64 -16.63 5.23
N VAL A 132 -8.18 -15.44 5.12
CA VAL A 132 -9.30 -15.11 4.23
C VAL A 132 -8.99 -13.86 3.41
N PRO A 133 -9.42 -13.79 2.14
CA PRO A 133 -9.46 -12.55 1.39
C PRO A 133 -10.27 -11.47 2.12
N LEU A 134 -9.90 -10.22 1.90
CA LEU A 134 -10.70 -9.09 2.39
C LEU A 134 -12.15 -9.21 1.87
N ALA A 135 -13.13 -8.95 2.74
CA ALA A 135 -14.56 -9.09 2.40
C ALA A 135 -15.00 -8.31 1.14
N ARG A 136 -14.33 -7.20 0.83
CA ARG A 136 -14.55 -6.38 -0.37
C ARG A 136 -13.33 -6.36 -1.29
N LEU A 137 -12.74 -7.53 -1.54
CA LEU A 137 -11.66 -7.69 -2.51
C LEU A 137 -12.24 -7.92 -3.92
N GLU A 138 -11.76 -7.14 -4.89
CA GLU A 138 -12.07 -7.28 -6.30
C GLU A 138 -10.87 -7.90 -7.03
N ALA A 139 -11.12 -8.83 -7.96
CA ALA A 139 -10.11 -9.34 -8.89
C ALA A 139 -10.38 -8.79 -10.29
N ILE A 140 -9.44 -8.01 -10.83
CA ILE A 140 -9.54 -7.41 -12.16
C ILE A 140 -8.60 -8.13 -13.09
N GLU A 141 -9.16 -8.90 -14.03
CA GLU A 141 -8.39 -9.62 -15.03
C GLU A 141 -8.07 -8.73 -16.23
N HIS A 142 -6.80 -8.70 -16.62
CA HIS A 142 -6.36 -8.11 -17.88
C HIS A 142 -6.13 -9.23 -18.87
N ARG A 143 -6.88 -9.19 -19.97
CA ARG A 143 -6.88 -10.24 -20.98
C ARG A 143 -6.31 -9.73 -22.29
N ARG A 144 -5.59 -10.60 -23.01
CA ARG A 144 -5.11 -10.34 -24.36
C ARG A 144 -5.52 -11.44 -25.33
N PRO A 145 -5.63 -11.16 -26.64
CA PRO A 145 -5.81 -12.21 -27.63
C PRO A 145 -4.65 -13.20 -27.62
N GLY A 146 -4.96 -14.48 -27.73
CA GLY A 146 -4.02 -15.59 -27.86
C GLY A 146 -4.45 -16.57 -28.95
N ALA A 147 -3.64 -17.60 -29.18
CA ALA A 147 -3.85 -18.56 -30.27
C ALA A 147 -5.21 -19.29 -30.22
N ASN A 148 -5.74 -19.50 -29.00
CA ASN A 148 -6.99 -20.23 -28.76
C ASN A 148 -8.08 -19.33 -28.13
N GLY A 149 -8.01 -18.00 -28.32
CA GLY A 149 -8.94 -17.04 -27.75
C GLY A 149 -8.31 -16.12 -26.70
N TRP A 150 -9.14 -15.49 -25.86
CA TRP A 150 -8.67 -14.57 -24.83
C TRP A 150 -7.93 -15.31 -23.72
N CYS A 151 -6.73 -14.83 -23.37
CA CYS A 151 -5.92 -15.35 -22.26
C CYS A 151 -5.77 -14.28 -21.18
N VAL A 152 -5.90 -14.69 -19.91
CA VAL A 152 -5.59 -13.81 -18.77
C VAL A 152 -4.08 -13.64 -18.70
N GLU A 153 -3.61 -12.41 -18.82
CA GLU A 153 -2.19 -12.07 -18.74
C GLU A 153 -1.77 -11.76 -17.31
N ARG A 154 -2.63 -11.09 -16.55
CA ARG A 154 -2.40 -10.69 -15.16
C ARG A 154 -3.71 -10.41 -14.45
N VAL A 155 -3.67 -10.45 -13.13
CA VAL A 155 -4.79 -10.07 -12.26
C VAL A 155 -4.35 -8.98 -11.30
N ASP A 156 -5.14 -7.93 -11.17
CA ASP A 156 -4.98 -6.92 -10.12
C ASP A 156 -6.01 -7.21 -9.02
N LEU A 157 -5.54 -7.55 -7.82
CA LEU A 157 -6.36 -7.65 -6.62
C LEU A 157 -6.51 -6.25 -6.02
N ARG A 158 -7.74 -5.78 -5.84
CA ARG A 158 -8.02 -4.43 -5.37
C ARG A 158 -8.99 -4.43 -4.19
N ALA A 159 -8.59 -3.83 -3.08
CA ALA A 159 -9.53 -3.51 -2.01
C ALA A 159 -10.51 -2.45 -2.53
N ALA A 160 -11.82 -2.71 -2.47
CA ALA A 160 -12.83 -1.79 -2.98
C ALA A 160 -13.03 -0.55 -2.07
N ASP A 161 -12.58 -0.63 -0.82
CA ASP A 161 -12.76 0.40 0.20
C ASP A 161 -11.44 0.82 0.88
N GLY A 162 -11.56 1.78 1.80
CA GLY A 162 -10.44 2.28 2.60
C GLY A 162 -9.32 2.92 1.79
N LEU A 163 -8.11 2.39 1.93
CA LEU A 163 -6.93 2.87 1.18
C LEU A 163 -6.91 2.40 -0.28
N ARG A 164 -7.84 1.52 -0.69
CA ARG A 164 -7.97 0.97 -2.05
C ARG A 164 -6.69 0.36 -2.58
N ILE A 165 -6.03 -0.41 -1.73
CA ILE A 165 -4.76 -1.07 -2.07
C ILE A 165 -4.98 -2.00 -3.24
N ALA A 166 -4.09 -1.92 -4.23
CA ALA A 166 -4.06 -2.81 -5.36
C ALA A 166 -2.71 -3.53 -5.42
N MET A 167 -2.75 -4.83 -5.70
CA MET A 167 -1.55 -5.63 -5.92
C MET A 167 -1.73 -6.49 -7.16
N ARG A 168 -0.74 -6.46 -8.03
CA ARG A 168 -0.69 -7.36 -9.18
C ARG A 168 -0.21 -8.73 -8.73
N VAL A 169 -0.94 -9.76 -9.15
CA VAL A 169 -0.59 -11.16 -8.93
C VAL A 169 -0.70 -11.92 -10.24
N ASP A 170 -0.05 -13.08 -10.30
CA ASP A 170 -0.30 -14.03 -11.37
C ASP A 170 -1.72 -14.63 -11.25
N PRO A 171 -2.32 -15.08 -12.37
CA PRO A 171 -3.68 -15.63 -12.34
C PRO A 171 -3.84 -16.86 -11.44
N LEU A 172 -2.78 -17.67 -11.29
CA LEU A 172 -2.84 -18.89 -10.48
C LEU A 172 -2.91 -18.54 -8.98
N ALA A 173 -2.13 -17.56 -8.54
CA ALA A 173 -2.21 -17.01 -7.19
C ALA A 173 -3.59 -16.39 -6.92
N ALA A 174 -4.14 -15.59 -7.84
CA ALA A 174 -5.48 -15.03 -7.68
C ALA A 174 -6.55 -16.12 -7.50
N ASP A 175 -6.48 -17.19 -8.30
CA ASP A 175 -7.36 -18.34 -8.17
C ASP A 175 -7.21 -19.06 -6.83
N LEU A 176 -5.97 -19.23 -6.35
CA LEU A 176 -5.68 -19.85 -5.05
C LEU A 176 -6.29 -19.05 -3.89
N LEU A 177 -6.27 -17.71 -3.93
CA LEU A 177 -6.92 -16.90 -2.89
C LEU A 177 -8.42 -17.20 -2.76
N GLY A 178 -9.08 -17.53 -3.87
CA GLY A 178 -10.50 -17.91 -3.87
C GLY A 178 -10.79 -19.22 -3.11
N TRP A 179 -9.75 -20.00 -2.77
CA TRP A 179 -9.86 -21.24 -1.99
C TRP A 179 -9.55 -21.04 -0.49
N MET A 180 -9.18 -19.82 -0.08
CA MET A 180 -8.89 -19.47 1.31
C MET A 180 -10.14 -18.88 1.97
N ASP A 181 -10.94 -19.73 2.62
CA ASP A 181 -12.21 -19.33 3.26
C ASP A 181 -12.16 -19.41 4.79
N GLY A 182 -10.97 -19.59 5.38
CA GLY A 182 -10.77 -19.72 6.83
C GLY A 182 -11.04 -21.13 7.38
N SER A 183 -11.76 -21.98 6.63
CA SER A 183 -12.12 -23.33 7.06
C SER A 183 -10.93 -24.29 7.14
N ARG A 184 -9.79 -23.93 6.52
CA ARG A 184 -8.53 -24.68 6.52
C ARG A 184 -7.34 -23.73 6.64
N SER A 185 -6.18 -24.28 7.02
CA SER A 185 -4.92 -23.54 6.91
C SER A 185 -4.62 -23.19 5.45
N ALA A 186 -3.79 -22.16 5.24
CA ALA A 186 -3.36 -21.76 3.90
C ALA A 186 -2.65 -22.91 3.15
N GLY A 187 -1.88 -23.75 3.86
CA GLY A 187 -1.22 -24.93 3.30
C GLY A 187 -2.18 -26.02 2.84
N GLU A 188 -3.21 -26.31 3.63
CA GLU A 188 -4.26 -27.26 3.27
C GLU A 188 -5.08 -26.76 2.08
N ALA A 189 -5.43 -25.47 2.06
CA ALA A 189 -6.13 -24.83 0.94
C ALA A 189 -5.28 -24.90 -0.35
N ALA A 190 -3.99 -24.61 -0.25
CA ALA A 190 -3.05 -24.68 -1.38
C ALA A 190 -2.86 -26.10 -1.92
N THR A 191 -2.78 -27.09 -1.03
CA THR A 191 -2.69 -28.51 -1.41
C THR A 191 -3.95 -28.96 -2.16
N ALA A 192 -5.13 -28.65 -1.60
CA ALA A 192 -6.41 -28.97 -2.22
C ALA A 192 -6.57 -28.29 -3.59
N PHE A 193 -6.18 -27.01 -3.68
CA PHE A 193 -6.16 -26.26 -4.93
C PHE A 193 -5.23 -26.90 -5.97
N ALA A 194 -4.00 -27.25 -5.59
CA ALA A 194 -3.03 -27.88 -6.49
C ALA A 194 -3.57 -29.20 -7.06
N GLN A 195 -4.13 -30.06 -6.20
CA GLN A 195 -4.74 -31.33 -6.61
C GLN A 195 -5.92 -31.11 -7.57
N ALA A 196 -6.80 -30.15 -7.28
CA ALA A 196 -7.93 -29.82 -8.14
C ALA A 196 -7.51 -29.29 -9.52
N ARG A 197 -6.34 -28.66 -9.61
CA ARG A 197 -5.76 -28.15 -10.87
C ARG A 197 -4.78 -29.11 -11.55
N GLY A 198 -4.55 -30.30 -10.99
CA GLY A 198 -3.57 -31.27 -11.51
C GLY A 198 -2.13 -30.78 -11.44
N LEU A 199 -1.82 -29.90 -10.49
CA LEU A 199 -0.49 -29.34 -10.24
C LEU A 199 0.21 -30.09 -9.11
N ALA A 200 1.55 -30.04 -9.08
CA ALA A 200 2.34 -30.58 -7.98
C ALA A 200 2.17 -29.71 -6.71
N PRO A 201 1.61 -30.25 -5.60
CA PRO A 201 1.40 -29.48 -4.38
C PRO A 201 2.67 -28.86 -3.81
N GLU A 202 3.81 -29.56 -3.94
CA GLU A 202 5.10 -29.14 -3.40
C GLU A 202 5.56 -27.81 -4.02
N THR A 203 5.30 -27.62 -5.31
CA THR A 203 5.63 -26.37 -6.03
C THR A 203 4.81 -25.19 -5.52
N ILE A 204 3.51 -25.40 -5.28
CA ILE A 204 2.62 -24.34 -4.77
C ILE A 204 2.99 -24.00 -3.33
N ILE A 205 3.19 -25.02 -2.48
CA ILE A 205 3.57 -24.84 -1.08
C ILE A 205 4.92 -24.12 -0.96
N GLY A 206 5.90 -24.46 -1.79
CA GLY A 206 7.22 -23.81 -1.76
C GLY A 206 7.17 -22.31 -2.06
N ALA A 207 6.23 -21.85 -2.89
CA ALA A 207 6.05 -20.43 -3.21
C ALA A 207 5.07 -19.70 -2.27
N LEU A 208 4.29 -20.45 -1.49
CA LEU A 208 3.16 -19.93 -0.72
C LEU A 208 3.58 -18.91 0.35
N PRO A 209 4.62 -19.12 1.19
CA PRO A 209 4.98 -18.16 2.24
C PRO A 209 5.27 -16.76 1.70
N ALA A 210 6.03 -16.68 0.60
CA ALA A 210 6.39 -15.41 -0.02
C ALA A 210 5.16 -14.68 -0.58
N LEU A 211 4.17 -15.41 -1.10
CA LEU A 211 2.90 -14.85 -1.57
C LEU A 211 2.05 -14.35 -0.38
N LEU A 212 1.87 -15.17 0.65
CA LEU A 212 1.07 -14.83 1.84
C LEU A 212 1.64 -13.59 2.55
N ARG A 213 2.96 -13.51 2.67
CA ARG A 213 3.66 -12.36 3.26
C ARG A 213 3.33 -11.07 2.52
N LYS A 214 3.46 -11.04 1.19
CA LYS A 214 3.12 -9.87 0.37
C LYS A 214 1.64 -9.49 0.47
N LEU A 215 0.74 -10.49 0.50
CA LEU A 215 -0.69 -10.26 0.63
C LEU A 215 -1.08 -9.70 2.01
N LEU A 216 -0.47 -10.21 3.09
CA LEU A 216 -0.64 -9.69 4.45
C LEU A 216 -0.07 -8.27 4.55
N GLU A 217 1.12 -8.03 4.02
CA GLU A 217 1.75 -6.71 4.01
C GLU A 217 0.96 -5.69 3.19
N ALA A 218 0.27 -6.11 2.13
CA ALA A 218 -0.68 -5.28 1.39
C ALA A 218 -2.04 -5.17 2.10
N GLY A 219 -2.31 -6.03 3.09
CA GLY A 219 -3.59 -6.22 3.74
C GLY A 219 -4.70 -6.56 2.74
N LEU A 220 -4.44 -7.48 1.82
CA LEU A 220 -5.46 -8.03 0.92
C LEU A 220 -6.03 -9.35 1.44
N ILE A 221 -5.31 -9.99 2.36
CA ILE A 221 -5.79 -11.12 3.17
C ILE A 221 -5.62 -10.78 4.66
N VAL A 222 -6.40 -11.42 5.51
CA VAL A 222 -6.37 -11.27 6.96
C VAL A 222 -6.52 -12.63 7.65
N PRO A 223 -6.08 -12.78 8.90
CA PRO A 223 -6.46 -13.91 9.73
C PRO A 223 -7.97 -14.02 9.82
N ASP A 224 -8.47 -15.25 9.77
CA ASP A 224 -9.84 -15.51 10.15
C ASP A 224 -9.97 -15.25 11.66
N THR A 225 -10.73 -14.23 12.03
CA THR A 225 -10.99 -13.85 13.43
C THR A 225 -12.24 -14.52 14.00
N GLU A 226 -12.95 -15.33 13.21
CA GLU A 226 -14.07 -16.15 13.68
C GLU A 226 -13.59 -17.59 13.96
N SER A 227 -13.13 -17.84 15.19
CA SER A 227 -13.02 -19.19 15.78
C SER A 227 -13.35 -19.15 17.25
#